data_AF-A0A0N5CJS3-F1
#
_entry.id   AF-A0A0N5CJS3-F1
#
_cell.length_a   1.000
_cell.length_b   1.000
_cell.length_c   1.000
_cell.angle_alpha   90.00
_cell.angle_beta   90.00
_cell.angle_gamma   90.00
#
_symmetry.space_group_name_H-M   'P 1'
#
loop_
_entity.id
_entity.type
_entity.pdbx_description
1 polymer ?
#
loop_
_entity_poly.entity_id
_entity_poly.type
_entity_poly.pdbx_seq_one_letter_code
_entity_poly.pdbx_strand_id
1 'polypeptide(L)'
;MLQRHLVRNVVDNKSNSDETEDWLKFVCSVCGLAENCRYGLVEVSVRTHTYRYKDEMYYILDPFRNRNHVDERRMPAEKPSYKSSGNNSIPNILDIFVIGALCSSCGQPVCIDEICSVFYTKTFCTLCLYREKSHFPKEFVEQTETVRKQRQHEQKKVEMMSDI
;
A
#
# COMPACT_ATOMS: atom_id res chain seq x y z
N MET A 1 -25.15 -8.51 2.09
CA MET A 1 -25.48 -7.18 1.52
C MET A 1 -24.78 -6.11 2.35
N LEU A 2 -23.53 -5.78 2.04
CA LEU A 2 -22.83 -4.63 2.61
C LEU A 2 -22.59 -3.63 1.47
N GLN A 3 -23.02 -2.39 1.70
CA GLN A 3 -23.09 -1.31 0.72
C GLN A 3 -21.73 -1.10 0.05
N ARG A 4 -21.69 -1.35 -1.26
CA ARG A 4 -20.67 -0.82 -2.18
C ARG A 4 -20.74 0.70 -2.14
N HIS A 5 -20.00 1.35 -1.24
CA HIS A 5 -19.63 2.74 -1.45
C HIS A 5 -18.61 2.72 -2.59
N LEU A 6 -19.13 2.90 -3.81
CA LEU A 6 -18.36 3.17 -5.02
C LEU A 6 -17.62 4.50 -4.78
N VAL A 7 -16.38 4.43 -4.32
CA VAL A 7 -15.46 5.57 -4.39
C VAL A 7 -15.08 5.72 -5.85
N ARG A 8 -15.41 6.88 -6.42
CA ARG A 8 -15.19 7.20 -7.84
C ARG A 8 -13.69 7.23 -8.14
N ASN A 9 -13.34 6.70 -9.30
CA ASN A 9 -11.99 6.66 -9.88
C ASN A 9 -11.30 8.02 -9.81
N VAL A 10 -10.03 8.04 -9.38
CA VAL A 10 -9.14 9.21 -9.51
C VAL A 10 -8.05 8.90 -10.55
N VAL A 11 -8.45 8.60 -11.79
CA VAL A 11 -7.63 8.88 -12.99
C VAL A 11 -8.57 8.96 -14.21
N ASP A 12 -9.48 9.92 -14.23
CA ASP A 12 -10.10 10.35 -15.49
C ASP A 12 -9.89 11.86 -15.62
N ASN A 13 -9.14 12.26 -16.64
CA ASN A 13 -8.94 13.66 -17.01
C ASN A 13 -10.31 14.26 -17.38
N LYS A 14 -10.97 14.94 -16.42
CA LYS A 14 -12.07 15.84 -16.73
C LYS A 14 -12.10 17.05 -15.81
N SER A 15 -12.17 18.19 -16.47
CA SER A 15 -12.22 19.57 -15.98
C SER A 15 -13.23 19.84 -14.87
N ASN A 16 -12.74 20.46 -13.79
CA ASN A 16 -13.37 21.52 -12.99
C ASN A 16 -14.65 21.15 -12.21
N SER A 17 -14.50 20.72 -10.95
CA SER A 17 -15.34 21.14 -9.80
C SER A 17 -14.89 20.44 -8.50
N ASP A 18 -14.44 21.24 -7.52
CA ASP A 18 -14.34 20.94 -6.08
C ASP A 18 -13.52 19.70 -5.67
N GLU A 19 -12.18 19.84 -5.69
CA GLU A 19 -11.25 18.84 -5.15
C GLU A 19 -11.21 18.92 -3.62
N THR A 20 -12.18 18.30 -2.95
CA THR A 20 -11.92 17.87 -1.57
C THR A 20 -10.89 16.74 -1.64
N GLU A 21 -9.71 16.96 -1.09
CA GLU A 21 -8.78 15.86 -0.83
C GLU A 21 -9.48 14.90 0.14
N ASP A 22 -10.14 13.88 -0.39
CA ASP A 22 -10.89 12.91 0.40
C ASP A 22 -9.92 11.92 1.05
N TRP A 23 -9.22 12.41 2.07
CA TRP A 23 -8.48 11.58 3.01
C TRP A 23 -9.47 10.66 3.71
N LEU A 24 -9.22 9.37 3.66
CA LEU A 24 -10.03 8.36 4.32
C LEU A 24 -9.25 7.72 5.47
N LYS A 25 -9.98 7.21 6.47
CA LYS A 25 -9.39 6.45 7.57
C LYS A 25 -9.24 4.98 7.18
N PHE A 26 -8.01 4.55 6.92
CA PHE A 26 -7.67 3.14 6.80
C PHE A 26 -7.54 2.52 8.19
N VAL A 27 -8.06 1.30 8.36
CA VAL A 27 -7.84 0.45 9.54
C VAL A 27 -7.69 -1.00 9.07
N CYS A 28 -6.52 -1.59 9.30
CA CYS A 28 -6.25 -2.98 8.97
C CYS A 28 -7.15 -3.90 9.81
N SER A 29 -7.92 -4.77 9.15
CA SER A 29 -8.83 -5.70 9.80
C SER A 29 -8.15 -6.85 10.55
N VAL A 30 -6.81 -6.97 10.46
CA VAL A 30 -6.03 -8.03 11.12
C VAL A 30 -5.25 -7.50 12.31
N CYS A 31 -4.45 -6.45 12.14
CA CYS A 31 -3.60 -5.90 13.21
C CYS A 31 -4.08 -4.57 13.79
N GLY A 32 -5.09 -3.93 13.20
CA GLY A 32 -5.59 -2.63 13.65
C GLY A 32 -4.72 -1.42 13.25
N LEU A 33 -3.65 -1.59 12.46
CA LEU A 33 -2.87 -0.47 11.90
C LEU A 33 -3.83 0.54 11.26
N ALA A 34 -3.76 1.80 11.68
CA ALA A 34 -4.75 2.80 11.32
C ALA A 34 -4.12 4.12 10.91
N GLU A 35 -4.39 4.56 9.68
CA GLU A 35 -3.77 5.74 9.08
C GLU A 35 -4.77 6.55 8.27
N ASN A 36 -4.52 7.85 8.10
CA ASN A 36 -5.27 8.65 7.14
C ASN A 36 -4.56 8.56 5.79
N CYS A 37 -5.26 8.13 4.74
CA CYS A 37 -4.64 7.86 3.46
C CYS A 37 -5.58 8.16 2.29
N ARG A 38 -5.09 7.92 1.08
CA ARG A 38 -5.88 7.89 -0.16
C ARG A 38 -6.19 6.44 -0.53
N TYR A 39 -7.18 6.23 -1.39
CA TYR A 39 -7.54 4.91 -1.92
C TYR A 39 -7.84 5.01 -3.41
N GLY A 40 -7.34 4.04 -4.18
CA GLY A 40 -7.68 3.92 -5.58
C GLY A 40 -6.61 3.18 -6.38
N LEU A 41 -6.81 3.15 -7.70
CA LEU A 41 -5.82 2.59 -8.62
C LEU A 41 -4.59 3.50 -8.69
N VAL A 42 -3.44 2.95 -8.30
CA VAL A 42 -2.16 3.67 -8.37
C VAL A 42 -1.50 3.36 -9.71
N GLU A 43 -1.43 4.38 -10.55
CA GLU A 43 -0.80 4.32 -11.88
C GLU A 43 0.08 5.56 -12.10
N VAL A 44 1.30 5.32 -12.57
CA VAL A 44 2.25 6.37 -12.96
C VAL A 44 2.78 6.05 -14.35
N SER A 45 2.52 6.96 -15.29
CA SER A 45 3.06 6.87 -16.65
C SER A 45 4.27 7.78 -16.81
N VAL A 46 5.40 7.18 -17.17
CA VAL A 46 6.63 7.83 -17.62
C VAL A 46 6.68 7.71 -19.16
N ARG A 47 7.45 8.57 -19.84
CA ARG A 47 7.52 8.64 -21.32
C ARG A 47 7.61 7.28 -22.03
N THR A 48 8.27 6.29 -21.44
CA THR A 48 8.49 4.96 -22.04
C THR A 48 7.86 3.80 -21.27
N HIS A 49 7.38 4.01 -20.04
CA HIS A 49 6.91 2.94 -19.15
C HIS A 49 5.78 3.41 -18.24
N THR A 50 4.78 2.55 -18.04
CA THR A 50 3.70 2.76 -17.07
C THR A 50 3.85 1.76 -15.92
N TYR A 51 4.00 2.28 -14.71
CA TYR A 51 4.00 1.48 -13.48
C TYR A 51 2.61 1.52 -12.87
N ARG A 52 2.05 0.34 -12.57
CA ARG A 52 0.69 0.24 -12.04
C ARG A 52 0.55 -0.91 -11.06
N TYR A 53 -0.12 -0.66 -9.94
CA TYR A 53 -0.53 -1.73 -9.04
C TYR A 53 -1.73 -2.49 -9.61
N LYS A 54 -1.75 -3.81 -9.41
CA LYS A 54 -2.81 -4.67 -9.95
C LYS A 54 -4.16 -4.47 -9.26
N ASP A 55 -4.14 -4.17 -7.96
CA ASP A 55 -5.33 -3.87 -7.15
C ASP A 55 -5.40 -2.35 -6.85
N GLU A 56 -6.59 -1.91 -6.45
CA GLU A 56 -6.77 -0.61 -5.80
C GLU A 56 -6.12 -0.62 -4.42
N MET A 57 -5.29 0.37 -4.16
CA MET A 57 -4.42 0.42 -2.99
C MET A 57 -4.81 1.56 -2.05
N TYR A 58 -4.60 1.33 -0.76
CA TYR A 58 -4.49 2.38 0.24
C TYR A 58 -3.06 2.90 0.25
N TYR A 59 -2.89 4.19 0.05
CA TYR A 59 -1.56 4.79 -0.07
C TYR A 59 -1.50 6.19 0.52
N ILE A 60 -0.31 6.58 0.94
CA ILE A 60 0.04 7.96 1.23
C ILE A 60 1.12 8.41 0.27
N LEU A 61 1.32 9.72 0.24
CA LEU A 61 2.52 10.29 -0.30
C LEU A 61 3.71 9.86 0.57
N ASP A 62 4.78 9.38 -0.05
CA ASP A 62 5.96 8.85 0.65
C ASP A 62 6.52 9.92 1.61
N PRO A 63 6.38 9.74 2.94
CA PRO A 63 6.77 10.75 3.92
C PRO A 63 8.30 10.85 4.06
N PHE A 64 9.04 9.89 3.51
CA PHE A 64 10.50 9.87 3.50
C PHE A 64 11.08 10.50 2.23
N ARG A 65 10.23 10.98 1.32
CA ARG A 65 10.69 11.80 0.20
C ARG A 65 10.97 13.21 0.67
N ASN A 66 12.24 13.60 0.61
CA ASN A 66 12.60 14.99 0.68
C ASN A 66 12.14 15.69 -0.61
N ARG A 67 11.00 16.36 -0.54
CA ARG A 67 10.42 17.11 -1.66
C ARG A 67 11.09 18.46 -1.88
N ASN A 68 11.91 18.88 -0.92
CA ASN A 68 12.55 20.19 -0.90
C ASN A 68 14.01 20.15 -1.37
N HIS A 69 14.63 18.96 -1.48
CA HIS A 69 16.03 18.82 -1.91
C HIS A 69 16.21 17.66 -2.88
N VAL A 70 17.02 17.90 -3.92
CA VAL A 70 17.48 16.87 -4.85
C VAL A 70 18.42 15.93 -4.08
N ASP A 71 18.04 14.66 -3.94
CA ASP A 71 18.86 13.64 -3.28
C ASP A 71 19.97 13.16 -4.22
N GLU A 72 21.17 13.72 -4.06
CA GLU A 72 22.35 13.43 -4.91
C GLU A 72 22.84 11.97 -4.82
N ARG A 73 22.43 11.22 -3.80
CA ARG A 73 22.81 9.80 -3.63
C ARG A 73 21.94 8.84 -4.44
N ARG A 74 20.80 9.30 -4.95
CA ARG A 74 20.05 8.54 -5.95
C ARG A 74 20.75 8.71 -7.29
N MET A 75 20.92 7.60 -8.02
CA MET A 75 21.35 7.59 -9.43
C MET A 75 20.76 8.83 -10.10
N PRO A 76 21.57 9.72 -10.69
CA PRO A 76 21.02 10.87 -11.38
C PRO A 76 20.08 10.27 -12.42
N ALA A 77 18.77 10.44 -12.24
CA ALA A 77 17.87 10.41 -13.38
C ALA A 77 18.55 11.34 -14.38
N GLU A 78 18.99 10.80 -15.52
CA GLU A 78 19.65 11.57 -16.57
C GLU A 78 18.94 12.91 -16.66
N LYS A 79 19.66 13.96 -16.26
CA LYS A 79 19.05 15.24 -15.88
C LYS A 79 18.03 15.62 -16.95
N PRO A 80 16.70 15.65 -16.67
CA PRO A 80 15.86 16.51 -17.47
C PRO A 80 16.35 17.90 -17.13
N SER A 81 16.99 18.58 -18.10
CA SER A 81 17.32 19.99 -17.97
C SER A 81 16.02 20.78 -17.87
N TYR A 82 15.44 20.87 -16.68
CA TYR A 82 14.31 21.74 -16.46
C TYR A 82 14.42 22.33 -15.07
N LYS A 83 14.80 23.61 -15.05
CA LYS A 83 14.60 24.48 -13.90
C LYS A 83 13.08 24.61 -13.71
N SER A 84 12.56 24.18 -12.57
CA SER A 84 11.23 24.58 -12.06
C SER A 84 11.43 24.98 -10.60
N SER A 85 10.96 26.07 -10.00
CA SER A 85 10.00 27.14 -10.34
C SER A 85 8.75 26.70 -11.10
N GLY A 86 7.76 26.20 -10.36
CA GLY A 86 6.41 25.98 -10.86
C GLY A 86 5.90 24.56 -10.67
N ASN A 87 4.83 24.46 -9.88
CA ASN A 87 4.07 23.26 -9.51
C ASN A 87 3.60 22.47 -10.74
N ASN A 88 4.24 21.34 -11.07
CA ASN A 88 3.67 20.17 -11.78
C ASN A 88 4.78 19.12 -12.03
N SER A 89 5.39 18.59 -10.97
CA SER A 89 6.20 17.38 -11.10
C SER A 89 5.28 16.21 -11.34
N ILE A 90 5.38 15.58 -12.52
CA ILE A 90 4.69 14.31 -12.80
C ILE A 90 5.07 13.33 -11.68
N PRO A 91 4.11 12.83 -10.88
CA PRO A 91 4.41 11.99 -9.73
C PRO A 91 5.10 10.71 -10.20
N ASN A 92 6.21 10.34 -9.57
CA ASN A 92 6.88 9.07 -9.78
C ASN A 92 6.20 8.00 -8.92
N ILE A 93 6.24 6.73 -9.35
CA ILE A 93 5.77 5.60 -8.51
C ILE A 93 6.46 5.58 -7.13
N LEU A 94 7.69 6.09 -7.10
CA LEU A 94 8.53 6.25 -5.92
C LEU A 94 8.04 7.35 -4.94
N ASP A 95 7.12 8.21 -5.35
CA ASP A 95 6.51 9.23 -4.47
C ASP A 95 5.32 8.68 -3.66
N ILE A 96 5.00 7.40 -3.85
CA ILE A 96 3.83 6.73 -3.30
C ILE A 96 4.29 5.65 -2.31
N PHE A 97 3.74 5.69 -1.10
CA PHE A 97 3.93 4.68 -0.08
C PHE A 97 2.62 3.91 0.14
N VAL A 98 2.59 2.66 -0.31
CA VAL A 98 1.42 1.79 -0.18
C VAL A 98 1.35 1.22 1.24
N ILE A 99 0.19 1.36 1.87
CA ILE A 99 -0.07 0.91 3.23
C ILE A 99 -0.85 -0.41 3.22
N GLY A 100 -1.76 -0.59 2.27
CA GLY A 100 -2.65 -1.75 2.24
C GLY A 100 -3.50 -1.85 0.98
N ALA A 101 -4.40 -2.83 0.97
CA ALA A 101 -5.40 -3.03 -0.07
C ALA A 101 -6.70 -3.60 0.53
N LEU A 102 -7.71 -3.84 -0.31
CA LEU A 102 -8.88 -4.63 0.08
C LEU A 102 -8.60 -6.13 -0.09
N CYS A 103 -9.00 -6.93 0.90
CA CYS A 103 -9.01 -8.38 0.74
C CYS A 103 -10.03 -8.79 -0.32
N SER A 104 -9.60 -9.56 -1.32
CA SER A 104 -10.44 -10.01 -2.43
C SER A 104 -11.52 -11.04 -2.06
N SER A 105 -11.41 -11.67 -0.88
CA SER A 105 -12.42 -12.62 -0.40
C SER A 105 -13.50 -11.92 0.44
N CYS A 106 -13.12 -11.07 1.41
CA CYS A 106 -14.06 -10.46 2.34
C CYS A 106 -14.31 -8.95 2.13
N GLY A 107 -13.54 -8.29 1.26
CA GLY A 107 -13.63 -6.86 1.00
C GLY A 107 -13.18 -5.97 2.16
N GLN A 108 -12.50 -6.50 3.18
CA GLN A 108 -12.03 -5.72 4.32
C GLN A 108 -10.64 -5.11 4.04
N PRO A 109 -10.34 -3.89 4.55
CA PRO A 109 -9.02 -3.29 4.43
C PRO A 109 -7.97 -4.11 5.19
N VAL A 110 -6.83 -4.36 4.56
CA VAL A 110 -5.72 -5.11 5.16
C VAL A 110 -4.39 -4.47 4.76
N CYS A 111 -3.46 -4.34 5.72
CA CYS A 111 -2.15 -3.75 5.43
C CYS A 111 -1.25 -4.75 4.69
N ILE A 112 -0.20 -4.23 4.06
CA ILE A 112 0.77 -5.03 3.29
C ILE A 112 1.71 -5.89 4.15
N ASP A 113 1.60 -5.83 5.48
CA ASP A 113 2.42 -6.65 6.37
C ASP A 113 2.13 -8.15 6.11
N GLU A 114 3.19 -8.95 6.02
CA GLU A 114 3.16 -10.39 5.72
C GLU A 114 2.36 -11.21 6.74
N ILE A 115 2.16 -10.73 7.97
CA ILE A 115 1.25 -11.38 8.93
C ILE A 115 -0.23 -11.05 8.68
N CYS A 116 -0.50 -9.98 7.96
CA CYS A 116 -1.85 -9.46 7.72
C CYS A 116 -2.39 -9.86 6.36
N SER A 117 -1.56 -9.81 5.31
CA SER A 117 -1.98 -10.12 3.95
C SER A 117 -0.94 -10.87 3.13
N VAL A 118 -1.42 -11.45 2.04
CA VAL A 118 -0.60 -12.04 0.98
C VAL A 118 -1.10 -11.53 -0.37
N PHE A 119 -0.17 -11.26 -1.28
CA PHE A 119 -0.49 -10.96 -2.67
C PHE A 119 -0.18 -12.18 -3.55
N TYR A 120 -1.15 -12.60 -4.36
CA TYR A 120 -0.96 -13.60 -5.41
C TYR A 120 -1.38 -13.03 -6.77
N THR A 121 -2.62 -13.30 -7.19
CA THR A 121 -3.27 -12.58 -8.30
C THR A 121 -3.98 -11.32 -7.82
N LYS A 122 -4.40 -11.34 -6.56
CA LYS A 122 -4.99 -10.23 -5.80
C LYS A 122 -4.54 -10.32 -4.34
N THR A 123 -4.90 -9.32 -3.55
CA THR A 123 -4.61 -9.27 -2.11
C THR A 123 -5.63 -10.07 -1.29
N PHE A 124 -5.16 -10.90 -0.37
CA PHE A 124 -6.01 -11.66 0.57
C PHE A 124 -5.52 -11.46 2.00
N CYS A 125 -6.43 -11.21 2.96
CA CYS A 125 -6.05 -11.19 4.36
C CYS A 125 -5.77 -12.61 4.86
N THR A 126 -4.85 -12.74 5.81
CA THR A 126 -4.45 -14.05 6.36
C THR A 126 -5.61 -14.78 7.03
N LEU A 127 -6.61 -14.07 7.57
CA LEU A 127 -7.85 -14.67 8.07
C LEU A 127 -8.62 -15.42 6.97
N CYS A 128 -8.73 -14.84 5.76
CA CYS A 128 -9.39 -15.51 4.63
C CYS A 128 -8.53 -16.63 4.06
N LEU A 129 -7.21 -16.42 3.98
CA LEU A 129 -6.25 -17.47 3.59
C LEU A 129 -6.43 -18.72 4.46
N TYR A 130 -6.52 -18.54 5.78
CA TYR A 130 -6.68 -19.65 6.72
C TYR A 130 -8.07 -20.28 6.74
N ARG A 131 -9.12 -19.52 6.42
CA ARG A 131 -10.47 -20.06 6.27
C ARG A 131 -10.60 -20.91 5.02
N GLU A 132 -9.93 -20.51 3.94
CA GLU A 132 -10.04 -21.12 2.61
C GLU A 132 -8.75 -21.85 2.20
N LYS A 133 -7.98 -22.41 3.15
CA LYS A 133 -6.64 -22.99 2.92
C LYS A 133 -6.56 -23.92 1.71
N SER A 134 -7.61 -24.71 1.45
CA SER A 134 -7.68 -25.66 0.34
C SER A 134 -7.67 -25.01 -1.04
N HIS A 135 -8.03 -23.72 -1.14
CA HIS A 135 -8.06 -22.96 -2.39
C HIS A 135 -6.76 -22.21 -2.68
N PHE A 136 -5.78 -22.24 -1.77
CA PHE A 136 -4.50 -21.57 -1.92
C PHE A 136 -3.36 -22.59 -2.04
N PRO A 137 -2.28 -22.25 -2.77
CA PRO A 137 -1.04 -23.02 -2.74
C PRO A 137 -0.53 -23.17 -1.31
N LYS A 138 -0.06 -24.38 -0.96
CA LYS A 138 0.36 -24.72 0.41
C LYS A 138 1.51 -23.84 0.89
N GLU A 139 2.38 -23.47 -0.03
CA GLU A 139 3.55 -22.64 0.20
C GLU A 139 3.18 -21.28 0.83
N PHE A 140 2.07 -20.66 0.41
CA PHE A 140 1.61 -19.40 1.00
C PHE A 140 1.09 -19.56 2.43
N VAL A 141 0.40 -20.66 2.69
CA VAL A 141 -0.11 -20.97 4.03
C VAL A 141 1.06 -21.25 4.98
N GLU A 142 2.05 -22.03 4.54
CA GLU A 142 3.24 -22.36 5.33
C GLU A 142 4.12 -21.13 5.60
N GLN A 143 4.31 -20.26 4.60
CA GLN A 143 5.09 -19.02 4.75
C GLN A 143 4.45 -18.11 5.81
N THR A 144 3.14 -17.87 5.72
CA THR A 144 2.43 -17.00 6.68
C THR A 144 2.43 -17.57 8.10
N GLU A 145 2.35 -18.90 8.25
CA GLU A 145 2.49 -19.56 9.55
C GLU A 145 3.91 -19.43 10.12
N THR A 146 4.94 -19.51 9.28
CA THR A 146 6.35 -19.38 9.69
C THR A 146 6.66 -17.96 10.18
N VAL A 147 6.28 -16.95 9.40
CA VAL A 147 6.46 -15.54 9.77
C VAL A 147 5.74 -15.23 11.09
N ARG A 148 4.52 -15.76 11.27
CA ARG A 148 3.76 -15.59 12.52
C ARG A 148 4.50 -16.17 13.73
N LYS A 149 5.09 -17.37 13.60
CA LYS A 149 5.87 -18.00 14.69
C LYS A 149 7.14 -17.20 15.01
N GLN A 150 7.83 -16.70 13.99
CA GLN A 150 9.03 -15.88 14.16
C GLN A 150 8.72 -14.58 14.92
N ARG A 151 7.69 -13.82 14.50
CA ARG A 151 7.30 -12.60 15.21
C ARG A 151 6.88 -12.84 16.66
N GLN A 152 6.18 -13.95 16.93
CA GLN A 152 5.85 -14.33 18.31
C GLN A 152 7.09 -14.63 19.15
N HIS A 153 8.11 -15.26 18.57
CA HIS A 153 9.37 -15.52 19.25
C HIS A 153 10.14 -14.22 19.54
N GLU A 154 10.17 -13.30 18.57
CA GLU A 154 10.78 -11.98 18.72
C GLU A 154 10.08 -11.15 19.80
N GLN A 155 8.75 -11.12 19.82
CA GLN A 155 7.96 -10.41 20.84
C GLN A 155 8.26 -10.93 22.24
N LYS A 156 8.26 -12.25 22.44
CA LYS A 156 8.60 -12.87 23.73
C LYS A 156 10.03 -12.52 24.19
N LYS A 157 10.97 -12.44 23.25
CA LYS A 157 12.35 -12.07 23.56
C LYS A 157 12.45 -10.60 23.98
N VAL A 158 11.69 -9.70 23.34
CA VAL A 158 11.63 -8.28 23.72
C VAL A 158 11.02 -8.13 25.11
N GLU A 159 9.90 -8.79 25.40
CA GLU A 159 9.26 -8.78 26.72
C GLU A 159 10.22 -9.26 27.82
N MET A 160 10.90 -10.38 27.58
CA MET A 160 11.89 -10.93 28.52
C MET A 160 13.11 -10.00 28.74
N MET A 161 13.38 -9.09 27.80
CA MET A 161 14.51 -8.14 27.87
C MET A 161 14.11 -6.76 28.39
N SER A 162 12.80 -6.46 28.47
CA SER A 162 12.29 -5.26 29.15
C SER A 162 12.11 -5.45 30.66
N ASP A 163 12.19 -6.69 31.16
CA ASP A 163 12.03 -7.05 32.57
C ASP A 163 13.38 -7.11 33.35
N ILE A 164 14.50 -6.69 32.73
CA ILE A 164 15.84 -6.60 33.32
C ILE A 164 16.26 -5.14 33.42
#